data_AF-A0A8S3Z5L2-F1
#
_entry.id   AF-A0A8S3Z5L2-F1
#
_cell.length_a   1.000
_cell.length_b   1.000
_cell.length_c   1.000
_cell.angle_alpha   90.00
_cell.angle_beta   90.00
_cell.angle_gamma   90.00
#
_symmetry.space_group_name_H-M   'P 1'
#
loop_
_entity.id
_entity.type
_entity.pdbx_description
1 polymer ?
#
loop_
_entity_poly.entity_id
_entity_poly.type
_entity_poly.pdbx_seq_one_letter_code
_entity_poly.pdbx_strand_id
1 'polypeptide(L)'
;AVRYSILEVRNTSVLERYEHISGITYEMLLSFIQEFYSNLFVEGFVTGNLRPEPRLMQLAIGDYKCFLSAINREDINSCVVQYFQQGLGTIYNCCLNDLLAVAMNEPLFRILRSEYQLGYSVSCQSVATDGVLGFLIAVESQADKFSMQQIDEIMETFLQNFLVILEETPSSKFADMVNIQAQIRAADDADLNDESHRFWQEIVKQNYVFNRLSME
;
A
#
# COMPACT_ATOMS: atom_id res chain seq x y z
N ALA A 1 -20.21 -35.33 -16.43
CA ALA A 1 -19.23 -34.63 -17.28
C ALA A 1 -20.00 -33.64 -18.14
N VAL A 2 -19.88 -32.35 -17.85
CA VAL A 2 -20.63 -31.29 -18.55
C VAL A 2 -19.98 -31.07 -19.92
N ARG A 3 -20.73 -31.36 -20.99
CA ARG A 3 -20.35 -31.03 -22.37
C ARG A 3 -20.70 -29.57 -22.63
N TYR A 4 -19.69 -28.71 -22.77
CA TYR A 4 -19.89 -27.33 -23.22
C TYR A 4 -19.94 -27.31 -24.76
N SER A 5 -21.13 -27.56 -25.30
CA SER A 5 -21.41 -27.48 -26.74
C SER A 5 -22.24 -26.22 -26.98
N ILE A 6 -21.59 -25.05 -26.95
CA ILE A 6 -22.28 -23.76 -27.22
C ILE A 6 -21.59 -23.00 -28.39
N LEU A 7 -20.52 -23.54 -28.98
CA LEU A 7 -19.79 -22.91 -30.11
C LEU A 7 -19.40 -23.88 -31.24
N GLU A 8 -20.16 -24.95 -31.50
CA GLU A 8 -19.89 -25.81 -32.67
C GLU A 8 -20.74 -25.39 -33.87
N VAL A 9 -20.14 -24.65 -34.82
CA VAL A 9 -20.78 -24.27 -36.10
C VAL A 9 -20.66 -25.38 -37.16
N ARG A 10 -19.84 -26.42 -36.93
CA ARG A 10 -19.71 -27.59 -37.84
C ARG A 10 -19.47 -28.88 -37.06
N ASN A 11 -20.35 -29.86 -37.23
CA ASN A 11 -20.07 -31.26 -36.92
C ASN A 11 -19.14 -31.82 -38.01
N THR A 12 -17.83 -31.92 -37.75
CA THR A 12 -16.94 -32.75 -38.57
C THR A 12 -17.24 -34.23 -38.31
N SER A 13 -17.34 -35.04 -39.37
CA SER A 13 -17.59 -36.46 -39.19
C SER A 13 -16.40 -37.13 -38.51
N VAL A 14 -16.67 -38.12 -37.67
CA VAL A 14 -15.61 -38.90 -36.98
C VAL A 14 -14.72 -39.64 -38.01
N LEU A 15 -15.30 -40.04 -39.15
CA LEU A 15 -14.59 -40.68 -40.26
C LEU A 15 -13.56 -39.77 -40.92
N GLU A 16 -13.92 -38.52 -41.24
CA GLU A 16 -12.96 -37.55 -41.80
C GLU A 16 -11.77 -37.31 -40.86
N ARG A 17 -12.01 -37.27 -39.54
CA ARG A 17 -10.91 -37.12 -38.55
C ARG A 17 -9.93 -38.29 -38.62
N TYR A 18 -10.41 -39.52 -38.80
CA TYR A 18 -9.56 -40.71 -38.89
C TYR A 18 -8.79 -40.77 -40.21
N GLU A 19 -9.34 -40.29 -41.32
CA GLU A 19 -8.64 -40.23 -42.60
C GLU A 19 -7.48 -39.22 -42.59
N HIS A 20 -7.65 -38.10 -41.88
CA HIS A 20 -6.62 -37.06 -41.81
C HIS A 20 -5.53 -37.30 -40.76
N ILE A 21 -5.79 -38.12 -39.73
CA ILE A 21 -4.83 -38.31 -38.62
C ILE A 21 -3.54 -38.98 -39.07
N SER A 22 -3.61 -39.89 -40.04
CA SER A 22 -2.44 -40.57 -40.62
C SER A 22 -1.51 -39.64 -41.40
N GLY A 23 -1.98 -38.45 -41.79
CA GLY A 23 -1.21 -37.45 -42.52
C GLY A 23 -0.51 -36.41 -41.62
N ILE A 24 -0.74 -36.43 -40.31
CA ILE A 24 -0.15 -35.46 -39.38
C ILE A 24 1.30 -35.85 -39.08
N THR A 25 2.25 -34.96 -39.41
CA THR A 25 3.67 -35.14 -39.08
C THR A 25 4.04 -34.46 -37.76
N TYR A 26 5.22 -34.80 -37.25
CA TYR A 26 5.78 -34.17 -36.05
C TYR A 26 6.03 -32.67 -36.25
N GLU A 27 6.51 -32.24 -37.43
CA GLU A 27 6.72 -30.82 -37.71
C GLU A 27 5.40 -30.04 -37.72
N MET A 28 4.34 -30.63 -38.27
CA MET A 28 3.00 -30.00 -38.29
C MET A 28 2.48 -29.79 -36.87
N LEU A 29 2.68 -30.76 -35.97
CA LEU A 29 2.30 -30.62 -34.56
C LEU A 29 3.13 -29.53 -33.86
N LEU A 30 4.43 -29.44 -34.13
CA LEU A 30 5.28 -28.39 -33.56
C LEU A 30 4.85 -26.99 -34.01
N SER A 31 4.60 -26.79 -35.30
CA SER A 31 4.08 -25.51 -35.82
C SER A 31 2.72 -25.18 -35.22
N PHE A 32 1.84 -26.17 -35.11
CA PHE A 32 0.52 -25.99 -34.48
C PHE A 32 0.64 -25.57 -33.02
N ILE A 33 1.52 -26.17 -32.21
CA ILE A 33 1.68 -25.80 -30.80
C ILE A 33 2.20 -24.35 -30.67
N GLN A 34 3.13 -23.93 -31.53
CA GLN A 34 3.63 -22.55 -31.53
C GLN A 34 2.53 -21.53 -31.84
N GLU A 35 1.69 -21.83 -32.84
CA GLU A 35 0.52 -21.02 -33.18
C GLU A 35 -0.55 -21.05 -32.09
N PHE A 36 -0.79 -22.23 -31.49
CA PHE A 36 -1.76 -22.44 -30.44
C PHE A 36 -1.48 -21.56 -29.22
N TYR A 37 -0.23 -21.50 -28.74
CA TYR A 37 0.13 -20.61 -27.63
C TYR A 37 0.05 -19.12 -27.99
N SER A 38 0.28 -18.77 -29.26
CA SER A 38 0.23 -17.38 -29.71
C SER A 38 -1.19 -16.84 -29.83
N ASN A 39 -2.18 -17.73 -30.02
CA ASN A 39 -3.59 -17.39 -30.22
C ASN A 39 -4.48 -17.79 -29.04
N LEU A 40 -3.90 -18.25 -27.93
CA LEU A 40 -4.66 -18.67 -26.75
C LEU A 40 -5.02 -17.46 -25.88
N PHE A 41 -6.31 -17.27 -25.65
CA PHE A 41 -6.81 -16.41 -24.57
C PHE A 41 -7.15 -17.29 -23.36
N VAL A 42 -6.50 -17.04 -22.22
CA VAL A 42 -6.77 -17.75 -20.96
C VAL A 42 -7.36 -16.75 -19.96
N GLU A 43 -8.61 -16.97 -19.57
CA GLU A 43 -9.24 -16.27 -18.45
C GLU A 43 -9.52 -17.29 -17.35
N GLY A 44 -8.98 -17.04 -16.16
CA GLY A 44 -9.07 -17.94 -15.01
C GLY A 44 -9.38 -17.17 -13.74
N PHE A 45 -10.30 -17.70 -12.94
CA PHE A 45 -10.61 -17.20 -11.60
C PHE A 45 -10.10 -18.20 -10.57
N VAL A 46 -9.16 -17.77 -9.74
CA VAL A 46 -8.64 -18.58 -8.62
C VAL A 46 -9.25 -18.04 -7.34
N THR A 47 -9.91 -18.91 -6.58
CA THR A 47 -10.49 -18.58 -5.26
C THR A 47 -10.09 -19.63 -4.23
N GLY A 48 -9.72 -19.17 -3.04
CA GLY A 48 -9.25 -19.99 -1.94
C GLY A 48 -8.53 -19.15 -0.88
N ASN A 49 -8.03 -19.79 0.17
CA ASN A 49 -7.13 -19.18 1.17
C ASN A 49 -5.73 -18.95 0.56
N LEU A 50 -5.65 -18.14 -0.48
CA LEU A 50 -4.40 -17.60 -0.98
C LEU A 50 -3.94 -16.55 0.02
N ARG A 51 -2.87 -16.84 0.76
CA ARG A 51 -2.13 -15.77 1.41
C ARG A 51 -1.48 -15.00 0.26
N PRO A 52 -1.74 -13.69 0.08
CA PRO A 52 -0.95 -12.92 -0.86
C PRO A 52 0.51 -13.12 -0.46
N GLU A 53 1.33 -13.69 -1.36
CA GLU A 53 2.77 -13.61 -1.16
C GLU A 53 3.08 -12.12 -1.05
N PRO A 54 3.75 -11.66 0.03
CA PRO A 54 4.13 -10.27 0.17
C PRO A 54 5.08 -9.93 -0.99
N ARG A 55 4.50 -9.41 -2.07
CA ARG A 55 5.27 -8.83 -3.16
C ARG A 55 5.63 -7.43 -2.70
N LEU A 56 6.79 -7.30 -2.10
CA LEU A 56 7.42 -5.99 -1.94
C LEU A 56 7.60 -5.40 -3.34
N MET A 57 6.74 -4.45 -3.68
CA MET A 57 6.88 -3.70 -4.91
C MET A 57 7.71 -2.46 -4.62
N GLN A 58 8.85 -2.36 -5.30
CA GLN A 58 9.56 -1.10 -5.42
C GLN A 58 8.79 -0.26 -6.45
N LEU A 59 8.17 0.81 -5.98
CA LEU A 59 7.52 1.80 -6.83
C LEU A 59 8.60 2.49 -7.67
N ALA A 60 8.30 2.69 -8.96
CA ALA A 60 9.15 3.52 -9.80
C ALA A 60 9.09 4.98 -9.31
N ILE A 61 10.10 5.78 -9.63
CA ILE A 61 10.08 7.20 -9.28
C ILE A 61 8.97 7.88 -10.09
N GLY A 62 8.03 8.49 -9.40
CA GLY A 62 6.90 9.18 -10.00
C GLY A 62 5.82 9.47 -8.97
N ASP A 63 4.81 10.22 -9.43
CA ASP A 63 3.57 10.45 -8.69
C ASP A 63 2.47 9.57 -9.29
N TYR A 64 1.83 8.76 -8.44
CA TYR A 64 0.84 7.79 -8.83
C TYR A 64 -0.41 7.97 -7.97
N LYS A 65 -1.49 8.43 -8.61
CA LYS A 65 -2.76 8.69 -7.93
C LYS A 65 -3.82 7.70 -8.39
N CYS A 66 -4.55 7.16 -7.44
CA CYS A 66 -5.70 6.31 -7.69
C CYS A 66 -6.87 6.83 -6.84
N PHE A 67 -7.93 7.28 -7.51
CA PHE A 67 -9.16 7.71 -6.85
C PHE A 67 -10.20 6.61 -7.02
N LEU A 68 -10.67 6.05 -5.92
CA LEU A 68 -11.67 4.99 -5.89
C LEU A 68 -12.91 5.48 -5.16
N SER A 69 -14.09 5.15 -5.69
CA SER A 69 -15.34 5.39 -4.98
C SER A 69 -15.47 4.42 -3.80
N ALA A 70 -15.97 4.92 -2.68
CA ALA A 70 -16.28 4.08 -1.53
C ALA A 70 -17.28 2.98 -1.91
N ILE A 71 -17.01 1.76 -1.43
CA ILE A 71 -17.94 0.63 -1.61
C ILE A 71 -19.19 0.85 -0.77
N ASN A 72 -19.01 1.33 0.47
CA ASN A 72 -20.11 1.78 1.30
C ASN A 72 -20.56 3.17 0.86
N ARG A 73 -21.71 3.22 0.16
CA ARG A 73 -22.29 4.48 -0.33
C ARG A 73 -23.00 5.30 0.75
N GLU A 74 -23.20 4.74 1.94
CA GLU A 74 -23.81 5.44 3.07
C GLU A 74 -22.78 6.16 3.94
N ASP A 75 -21.49 5.83 3.79
CA ASP A 75 -20.44 6.56 4.48
C ASP A 75 -20.33 7.97 3.89
N ILE A 76 -20.47 8.96 4.76
CA ILE A 76 -20.37 10.37 4.39
C ILE A 76 -18.92 10.85 4.39
N ASN A 77 -17.97 9.98 4.73
CA ASN A 77 -16.55 10.33 4.79
C ASN A 77 -15.80 9.85 3.54
N SER A 78 -14.79 10.63 3.19
CA SER A 78 -13.75 10.28 2.24
C SER A 78 -12.42 10.20 2.98
N CYS A 79 -11.55 9.30 2.54
CA CYS A 79 -10.21 9.15 3.07
C CYS A 79 -9.21 9.31 1.92
N VAL A 80 -8.25 10.21 2.11
CA VAL A 80 -7.13 10.40 1.19
C VAL A 80 -5.85 10.03 1.92
N VAL A 81 -5.08 9.12 1.33
CA VAL A 81 -3.83 8.61 1.89
C VAL A 81 -2.72 8.80 0.87
N GLN A 82 -1.65 9.47 1.28
CA GLN A 82 -0.42 9.60 0.51
C GLN A 82 0.68 8.75 1.16
N TYR A 83 1.25 7.84 0.38
CA TYR A 83 2.34 6.97 0.81
C TYR A 83 3.61 7.29 0.03
N PHE A 84 4.66 7.65 0.76
CA PHE A 84 5.98 8.00 0.23
C PHE A 84 6.96 6.86 0.48
N GLN A 85 7.22 6.04 -0.54
CA GLN A 85 8.20 4.96 -0.43
C GLN A 85 9.62 5.50 -0.58
N GLN A 86 10.50 5.19 0.37
CA GLN A 86 11.92 5.58 0.34
C GLN A 86 12.84 4.45 -0.12
N GLY A 87 12.43 3.19 0.07
CA GLY A 87 13.22 1.99 -0.26
C GLY A 87 13.78 1.32 0.98
N LEU A 88 14.86 0.53 0.84
CA LEU A 88 15.48 -0.16 1.98
C LEU A 88 16.01 0.84 3.01
N GLY A 89 15.48 0.75 4.24
CA GLY A 89 15.85 1.65 5.34
C GLY A 89 17.07 1.16 6.12
N THR A 90 17.93 2.09 6.54
CA THR A 90 18.88 1.86 7.63
C THR A 90 18.26 2.29 8.95
N ILE A 91 18.82 1.87 10.09
CA ILE A 91 18.40 2.37 11.42
C ILE A 91 18.42 3.89 11.46
N TYR A 92 19.45 4.50 10.87
CA TYR A 92 19.56 5.95 10.75
C TYR A 92 18.37 6.57 10.01
N ASN A 93 17.98 6.00 8.86
CA ASN A 93 16.82 6.48 8.09
C ASN A 93 15.51 6.30 8.87
N CYS A 94 15.36 5.20 9.62
CA CYS A 94 14.19 4.98 10.49
C CYS A 94 14.08 6.09 11.54
N CYS A 95 15.18 6.40 12.24
CA CYS A 95 15.20 7.47 13.23
C CYS A 95 14.86 8.84 12.61
N LEU A 96 15.33 9.11 11.39
CA LEU A 96 14.99 10.34 10.68
C LEU A 96 13.50 10.40 10.31
N ASN A 97 12.88 9.31 9.83
CA ASN A 97 11.44 9.29 9.56
C ASN A 97 10.59 9.44 10.82
N ASP A 98 11.04 8.85 11.92
CA ASP A 98 10.35 8.98 13.19
C ASP A 98 10.39 10.43 13.68
N LEU A 99 11.55 11.09 13.60
CA LEU A 99 11.67 12.51 13.90
C LEU A 99 10.86 13.38 12.94
N LEU A 100 10.81 13.02 11.65
CA LEU A 100 9.97 13.68 10.66
C LEU A 100 8.48 13.58 11.04
N ALA A 101 8.02 12.42 11.52
CA ALA A 101 6.65 12.25 11.98
C ALA A 101 6.34 13.18 13.16
N VAL A 102 7.23 13.27 14.16
CA VAL A 102 7.07 14.19 15.30
C VAL A 102 7.06 15.65 14.83
N ALA A 103 8.00 16.02 13.96
CA ALA A 103 8.14 17.39 13.44
C ALA A 103 6.93 17.82 12.60
N MET A 104 6.39 16.90 11.79
CA MET A 104 5.26 17.17 10.90
C MET A 104 3.92 17.18 11.62
N ASN A 105 3.78 16.44 12.73
CA ASN A 105 2.49 16.22 13.38
C ASN A 105 1.78 17.53 13.76
N GLU A 106 2.46 18.45 14.45
CA GLU A 106 1.83 19.72 14.88
C GLU A 106 1.46 20.63 13.70
N PRO A 107 2.37 20.92 12.73
CA PRO A 107 2.01 21.70 11.54
C PRO A 107 0.88 21.08 10.74
N LEU A 108 0.84 19.75 10.63
CA LEU A 108 -0.19 19.02 9.91
C LEU A 108 -1.56 19.16 10.60
N PHE A 109 -1.62 18.99 11.92
CA PHE A 109 -2.85 19.22 12.70
C PHE A 109 -3.30 20.69 12.67
N ARG A 110 -2.37 21.64 12.79
CA ARG A 110 -2.70 23.06 12.75
C ARG A 110 -3.24 23.45 11.38
N ILE A 111 -2.51 23.15 10.31
CA ILE A 111 -2.82 23.63 8.97
C ILE A 111 -4.00 22.83 8.37
N LEU A 112 -3.88 21.50 8.25
CA LEU A 112 -4.89 20.71 7.55
C LEU A 112 -6.21 20.64 8.33
N ARG A 113 -6.15 20.37 9.64
CA ARG A 113 -7.35 20.22 10.46
C ARG A 113 -7.90 21.55 10.97
N SER A 114 -7.07 22.48 11.43
CA SER A 114 -7.57 23.68 12.12
C SER A 114 -7.80 24.85 11.17
N GLU A 115 -6.87 25.11 10.24
CA GLU A 115 -6.97 26.22 9.29
C GLU A 115 -7.81 25.88 8.07
N TYR A 116 -7.50 24.79 7.35
CA TYR A 116 -8.28 24.35 6.19
C TYR A 116 -9.56 23.60 6.57
N GLN A 117 -9.71 23.19 7.83
CA GLN A 117 -10.89 22.47 8.32
C GLN A 117 -11.19 21.19 7.53
N LEU A 118 -10.14 20.52 7.01
CA LEU A 118 -10.27 19.41 6.08
C LEU A 118 -10.94 18.19 6.69
N GLY A 119 -10.91 17.97 8.00
CA GLY A 119 -11.30 16.67 8.50
C GLY A 119 -11.42 16.52 9.99
N TYR A 120 -12.17 15.49 10.39
CA TYR A 120 -12.25 15.06 11.78
C TYR A 120 -10.92 14.43 12.24
N SER A 121 -10.22 13.75 11.32
CA SER A 121 -8.97 13.05 11.57
C SER A 121 -7.93 13.40 10.52
N VAL A 122 -6.73 13.73 10.99
CA VAL A 122 -5.52 13.91 10.16
C VAL A 122 -4.38 13.22 10.89
N SER A 123 -3.50 12.54 10.17
CA SER A 123 -2.38 11.82 10.79
C SER A 123 -1.19 11.68 9.84
N CYS A 124 0.00 11.58 10.41
CA CYS A 124 1.21 11.20 9.70
C CYS A 124 2.03 10.19 10.51
N GLN A 125 2.69 9.25 9.83
CA GLN A 125 3.48 8.22 10.49
C GLN A 125 4.61 7.67 9.62
N SER A 126 5.69 7.28 10.29
CA SER A 126 6.74 6.41 9.73
C SER A 126 6.21 4.99 9.58
N VAL A 127 6.45 4.37 8.42
CA VAL A 127 6.03 2.99 8.13
C VAL A 127 7.22 2.18 7.64
N ALA A 128 7.43 1.01 8.23
CA ALA A 128 8.41 0.04 7.76
C ALA A 128 7.74 -1.33 7.55
N THR A 129 7.85 -1.86 6.34
CA THR A 129 7.31 -3.17 5.96
C THR A 129 8.42 -3.98 5.31
N ASP A 130 8.79 -5.10 5.93
CA ASP A 130 9.84 -6.01 5.45
C ASP A 130 11.17 -5.31 5.08
N GLY A 131 11.56 -4.32 5.87
CA GLY A 131 12.79 -3.53 5.67
C GLY A 131 12.67 -2.38 4.67
N VAL A 132 11.54 -2.26 3.97
CA VAL A 132 11.24 -1.09 3.12
C VAL A 132 10.61 0.00 3.98
N LEU A 133 11.28 1.14 4.04
CA LEU A 133 10.87 2.32 4.76
C LEU A 133 10.00 3.21 3.87
N GLY A 134 9.00 3.83 4.49
CA GLY A 134 8.19 4.87 3.89
C GLY A 134 7.56 5.78 4.92
N PHE A 135 6.78 6.72 4.43
CA PHE A 135 6.07 7.70 5.24
C PHE A 135 4.64 7.80 4.75
N LEU A 136 3.68 7.91 5.66
CA LEU A 136 2.27 7.93 5.33
C LEU A 136 1.62 9.17 5.91
N ILE A 137 0.80 9.84 5.12
CA ILE A 137 -0.09 10.91 5.55
C ILE A 137 -1.51 10.53 5.19
N ALA A 138 -2.44 10.63 6.13
CA ALA A 138 -3.85 10.32 5.93
C ALA A 138 -4.74 11.46 6.42
N VAL A 139 -5.75 11.78 5.62
CA VAL A 139 -6.78 12.77 5.91
C VAL A 139 -8.15 12.15 5.71
N GLU A 140 -8.99 12.22 6.74
CA GLU A 140 -10.39 11.80 6.68
C GLU A 140 -11.30 13.03 6.74
N SER A 141 -12.07 13.23 5.68
CA SER A 141 -12.92 14.40 5.47
C SER A 141 -14.37 14.01 5.19
N GLN A 142 -15.31 14.92 5.45
CA GLN A 142 -16.69 14.75 4.99
C GLN A 142 -16.76 14.97 3.47
N ALA A 143 -17.24 13.96 2.75
CA ALA A 143 -17.23 13.91 1.29
C ALA A 143 -18.14 14.95 0.62
N ASP A 144 -19.09 15.53 1.35
CA ASP A 144 -19.96 16.61 0.89
C ASP A 144 -19.29 18.00 0.98
N LYS A 145 -18.26 18.15 1.82
CA LYS A 145 -17.51 19.41 2.00
C LYS A 145 -16.31 19.52 1.08
N PHE A 146 -15.56 18.43 0.92
CA PHE A 146 -14.35 18.40 0.12
C PHE A 146 -14.34 17.17 -0.76
N SER A 147 -14.03 17.37 -2.05
CA SER A 147 -13.72 16.26 -2.94
C SER A 147 -12.32 15.69 -2.65
N MET A 148 -12.11 14.41 -2.97
CA MET A 148 -10.80 13.76 -2.81
C MET A 148 -9.68 14.51 -3.55
N GLN A 149 -9.98 15.11 -4.71
CA GLN A 149 -9.01 15.90 -5.46
C GLN A 149 -8.62 17.19 -4.72
N GLN A 150 -9.58 17.90 -4.13
CA GLN A 150 -9.27 19.12 -3.36
C GLN A 150 -8.42 18.80 -2.13
N ILE A 151 -8.69 17.68 -1.46
CA ILE A 151 -7.89 17.25 -0.30
C ILE A 151 -6.44 16.97 -0.74
N ASP A 152 -6.26 16.24 -1.84
CA ASP A 152 -4.95 15.92 -2.41
C ASP A 152 -4.16 17.19 -2.77
N GLU A 153 -4.77 18.16 -3.45
CA GLU A 153 -4.16 19.46 -3.80
C GLU A 153 -3.73 20.27 -2.55
N ILE A 154 -4.54 20.25 -1.49
CA ILE A 154 -4.20 20.93 -0.23
C ILE A 154 -3.05 20.21 0.49
N MET A 155 -3.04 18.88 0.49
CA MET A 155 -1.94 18.09 1.05
C MET A 155 -0.62 18.35 0.31
N GLU A 156 -0.65 18.43 -1.02
CA GLU A 156 0.53 18.83 -1.81
C GLU A 156 1.02 20.23 -1.47
N THR A 157 0.09 21.19 -1.35
CA THR A 157 0.41 22.56 -0.98
C THR A 157 1.04 22.61 0.41
N PHE A 158 0.54 21.83 1.37
CA PHE A 158 1.14 21.70 2.70
C PHE A 158 2.57 21.15 2.60
N LEU A 159 2.80 20.09 1.84
CA LEU A 159 4.11 19.46 1.68
C LEU A 159 5.14 20.40 1.04
N GLN A 160 4.74 21.18 0.03
CA GLN A 160 5.61 22.18 -0.59
C GLN A 160 6.06 23.26 0.40
N ASN A 161 5.19 23.64 1.34
CA ASN A 161 5.48 24.65 2.35
C ASN A 161 6.15 24.06 3.61
N PHE A 162 6.08 22.74 3.80
CA PHE A 162 6.59 22.10 5.02
C PHE A 162 8.09 22.29 5.21
N LEU A 163 8.87 22.33 4.12
CA LEU A 163 10.31 22.60 4.20
C LEU A 163 10.59 23.96 4.86
N VAL A 164 9.85 25.00 4.46
CA VAL A 164 9.99 26.35 5.02
C VAL A 164 9.61 26.36 6.51
N ILE A 165 8.53 25.67 6.87
CA ILE A 165 8.10 25.52 8.27
C ILE A 165 9.21 24.86 9.11
N LEU A 166 9.89 23.86 8.55
CA LEU A 166 10.98 23.16 9.23
C LEU A 166 12.23 24.04 9.37
N GLU A 167 12.58 24.83 8.36
CA GLU A 167 13.69 25.79 8.40
C GLU A 167 13.47 26.91 9.43
N GLU A 168 12.22 27.35 9.60
CA GLU A 168 11.82 28.34 10.61
C GLU A 168 11.67 27.75 12.02
N THR A 169 11.76 26.42 12.16
CA THR A 169 11.63 25.76 13.46
C THR A 169 12.85 26.04 14.34
N PRO A 170 12.67 26.64 15.54
CA PRO A 170 13.80 26.94 16.43
C PRO A 170 14.54 25.68 16.89
N SER A 171 15.86 25.78 17.06
CA SER A 171 16.70 24.65 17.50
C SER A 171 16.28 24.08 18.87
N SER A 172 15.67 24.89 19.74
CA SER A 172 15.11 24.41 21.01
C SER A 172 13.96 23.42 20.80
N LYS A 173 13.02 23.73 19.88
CA LYS A 173 11.93 22.81 19.53
C LYS A 173 12.46 21.53 18.91
N PHE A 174 13.51 21.60 18.09
CA PHE A 174 14.15 20.41 17.54
C PHE A 174 14.71 19.50 18.64
N ALA A 175 15.38 20.08 19.64
CA ALA A 175 15.87 19.31 20.80
C ALA A 175 14.71 18.64 21.57
N ASP A 176 13.58 19.34 21.73
CA ASP A 176 12.38 18.76 22.33
C ASP A 176 11.81 17.58 21.52
N MET A 177 11.78 17.69 20.18
CA MET A 177 11.35 16.60 19.29
C MET A 177 12.24 15.36 19.44
N VAL A 178 13.57 15.55 19.54
CA VAL A 178 14.51 14.45 19.79
C VAL A 178 14.26 13.81 21.15
N ASN A 179 14.02 14.60 22.19
CA ASN A 179 13.71 14.09 23.53
C ASN A 179 12.39 13.30 23.54
N ILE A 180 11.35 13.81 22.88
CA ILE A 180 10.06 13.11 22.73
C ILE A 180 10.27 11.75 22.06
N GLN A 181 11.02 11.71 20.95
CA GLN A 181 11.27 10.46 20.24
C GLN A 181 12.10 9.47 21.06
N ALA A 182 13.09 9.96 21.81
CA ALA A 182 13.88 9.13 22.72
C ALA A 182 13.00 8.55 23.84
N GLN A 183 12.07 9.34 24.40
CA GLN A 183 11.12 8.86 25.42
C GLN A 183 10.15 7.84 24.87
N ILE A 184 9.61 8.03 23.65
CA ILE A 184 8.71 7.05 23.02
C ILE A 184 9.45 5.71 22.82
N ARG A 185 10.73 5.74 22.44
CA ARG A 185 11.55 4.52 22.30
C ARG A 185 11.92 3.88 23.63
N ALA A 186 12.15 4.69 24.66
CA ALA A 186 12.57 4.22 25.98
C ALA A 186 11.40 3.90 26.91
N ALA A 187 10.16 4.20 26.50
CA ALA A 187 8.98 3.89 27.27
C ALA A 187 8.77 2.38 27.31
N ASP A 188 8.83 1.82 28.51
CA ASP A 188 8.26 0.50 28.77
C ASP A 188 6.74 0.55 28.54
N ASP A 189 6.15 -0.60 28.22
CA ASP A 189 4.70 -0.72 28.07
C ASP A 189 4.03 -0.24 29.37
N ALA A 190 3.13 0.75 29.28
CA ALA A 190 2.53 1.36 30.46
C ALA A 190 1.57 0.40 31.17
N ASP A 191 0.98 -0.54 30.44
CA ASP A 191 0.15 -1.62 30.94
C ASP A 191 0.22 -2.88 30.04
N LEU A 192 -0.44 -3.96 30.47
CA LEU A 192 -0.51 -5.23 29.73
C LEU A 192 -1.21 -5.12 28.38
N ASN A 193 -2.06 -4.10 28.18
CA ASN A 193 -2.76 -3.90 26.92
C ASN A 193 -1.82 -3.29 25.88
N ASP A 194 -0.96 -2.34 26.28
CA ASP A 194 0.12 -1.81 25.45
C ASP A 194 1.12 -2.91 25.07
N GLU A 195 1.53 -3.75 26.04
CA GLU A 195 2.41 -4.91 25.79
C GLU A 195 1.77 -5.91 24.82
N SER A 196 0.49 -6.24 25.03
CA SER A 196 -0.26 -7.13 24.15
C SER A 196 -0.41 -6.55 22.75
N HIS A 197 -0.65 -5.24 22.63
CA HIS A 197 -0.73 -4.56 21.34
C HIS A 197 0.61 -4.65 20.61
N ARG A 198 1.72 -4.38 21.30
CA ARG A 198 3.08 -4.48 20.74
C ARG A 198 3.39 -5.90 20.24
N PHE A 199 3.08 -6.94 21.02
CA PHE A 199 3.24 -8.32 20.58
C PHE A 199 2.34 -8.67 19.40
N TRP A 200 1.09 -8.19 19.41
CA TRP A 200 0.16 -8.45 18.32
C TRP A 200 0.66 -7.83 17.00
N GLN A 201 1.29 -6.66 17.05
CA GLN A 201 1.92 -6.05 15.86
C GLN A 201 3.05 -6.93 15.31
N GLU A 202 3.88 -7.54 16.16
CA GLU A 202 4.94 -8.47 15.73
C GLU A 202 4.36 -9.76 15.09
N ILE A 203 3.20 -10.23 15.57
CA ILE A 203 2.47 -11.38 14.99
C ILE A 203 1.86 -11.01 13.63
N VAL A 204 1.14 -9.88 13.55
CA VAL A 204 0.50 -9.40 12.31
C VAL A 204 1.54 -9.18 11.22
N LYS A 205 2.71 -8.63 11.58
CA LYS A 205 3.83 -8.41 10.67
C LYS A 205 4.69 -9.65 10.45
N GLN A 206 4.43 -10.75 11.14
CA GLN A 206 5.21 -12.01 11.09
C GLN A 206 6.72 -11.84 11.38
N ASN A 207 7.08 -10.79 12.12
CA ASN A 207 8.46 -10.58 12.55
C ASN A 207 8.81 -11.51 13.72
N TYR A 208 7.84 -11.76 14.61
CA TYR A 208 8.01 -12.57 15.83
C TYR A 208 9.20 -12.14 16.73
N VAL A 209 9.63 -10.87 16.65
CA VAL A 209 10.71 -10.32 17.49
C VAL A 209 10.09 -9.56 18.66
N PHE A 210 9.63 -10.30 19.66
CA PHE A 210 8.88 -9.74 20.79
C PHE A 210 9.72 -8.92 21.77
N ASN A 211 11.05 -9.09 21.75
CA ASN A 211 11.99 -8.43 22.65
C ASN A 211 12.90 -7.42 21.93
N ARG A 212 12.43 -6.80 20.84
CA ARG A 212 13.22 -5.91 19.98
C ARG A 212 13.96 -4.80 20.74
N LEU A 213 13.32 -4.20 21.75
CA LEU A 213 13.92 -3.16 22.60
C LEU A 213 15.16 -3.62 23.39
N SER A 214 15.28 -4.92 23.66
CA SER A 214 16.44 -5.52 24.34
C SER A 214 17.54 -6.00 23.39
N MET A 215 17.29 -5.95 22.08
CA MET A 215 18.20 -6.44 21.04
C MET A 215 18.89 -5.30 20.26
N GLU A 216 18.43 -4.06 20.40
CA GLU A 216 19.11 -2.83 19.93
C GLU A 216 20.14 -2.35 20.96
#